data_AF-A0A2V7YEV0-F1
#
_entry.id   AF-A0A2V7YEV0-F1
#
_cell.length_a   1.000
_cell.length_b   1.000
_cell.length_c   1.000
_cell.angle_alpha   90.00
_cell.angle_beta   90.00
_cell.angle_gamma   90.00
#
_symmetry.space_group_name_H-M   'P 1'
#
loop_
_entity.id
_entity.type
_entity.pdbx_description
1 polymer ?
#
loop_
_entity_poly.entity_id
_entity_poly.type
_entity_poly.pdbx_seq_one_letter_code
_entity_poly.pdbx_strand_id
1 'polypeptide(L)'
;MSVAEIGLLHGRYVRLSDRFKSLWTYHQFASGIFKILIPAPLPYHIDFQNTYDRIKAASVTLNASQVHEAGAAVGLCELALDRICTQLLRADDQVSPSIVRRFFEKLKKQDENIVLFLIKFYFYADALESDRRDKIDYLFTRIGEDFVPDRNQYTSRDSLEFRERIISLISILRPIDAPQGEVVRLIRAIRTIREDIQSARAFEELTERNLLKNARLFKHRLGHLYFHPDILMAIVELNVATKNKFLKLYTDEEHRIVGDAQKLVEHGPAIERNFGYTNPELIEEIARFREFKQRFDESRAESNIKHDVITHLKQSMSNILAQLDRGLGGDEMETTAELPSSFFSEAEQLENISSRFGGDPHLHRYLIRIAAAIELADPATMPEEVALFPNIRELRLEPWEIAAYQKLFDRRAPEAEEDKEELWMLYLRAAALRLKVDEEATMLAASMAAGVSPEPEILSTAKQSLDCGKELDEQFNDFLHEAVYYSNPKILHQLYRSRFRLLRGFSGLWLIYDRGGQPAGV
;
A
#
# COMPACT_ATOMS: atom_id res chain seq x y z
N MET A 1 -58.53 32.56 7.16
CA MET A 1 -57.19 31.93 7.07
C MET A 1 -57.31 30.66 6.28
N SER A 2 -56.42 30.45 5.32
CA SER A 2 -56.53 29.34 4.37
C SER A 2 -55.92 28.07 4.95
N VAL A 3 -56.49 26.91 4.60
CA VAL A 3 -55.91 25.58 4.93
C VAL A 3 -54.44 25.48 4.48
N ALA A 4 -54.06 26.22 3.43
CA ALA A 4 -52.69 26.31 2.93
C ALA A 4 -51.71 26.96 3.92
N GLU A 5 -52.11 28.00 4.66
CA GLU A 5 -51.25 28.67 5.66
C GLU A 5 -50.90 27.75 6.83
N ILE A 6 -51.88 26.95 7.29
CA ILE A 6 -51.69 25.96 8.35
C ILE A 6 -50.80 24.82 7.84
N GLY A 7 -51.00 24.36 6.61
CA GLY A 7 -50.16 23.35 5.97
C GLY A 7 -48.69 23.78 5.85
N LEU A 8 -48.44 25.04 5.46
CA LEU A 8 -47.10 25.62 5.40
C LEU A 8 -46.44 25.69 6.79
N LEU A 9 -47.19 26.11 7.81
CA LEU A 9 -46.69 26.17 9.18
C LEU A 9 -46.36 24.77 9.75
N HIS A 10 -47.21 23.78 9.47
CA HIS A 10 -46.95 22.39 9.83
C HIS A 10 -45.69 21.85 9.13
N GLY A 11 -45.52 22.14 7.84
CA GLY A 11 -44.30 21.79 7.10
C GLY A 11 -43.04 22.42 7.69
N ARG A 12 -43.10 23.69 8.12
CA ARG A 12 -42.00 24.36 8.84
C ARG A 12 -41.68 23.66 10.16
N TYR A 13 -42.70 23.29 10.94
CA TYR A 13 -42.51 22.56 12.19
C TYR A 13 -41.85 21.19 11.98
N VAL A 14 -42.28 20.42 10.97
CA VAL A 14 -41.66 19.13 10.63
C VAL A 14 -40.18 19.31 10.28
N ARG A 15 -39.86 20.31 9.45
CA ARG A 15 -38.47 20.64 9.09
C ARG A 15 -37.65 21.08 10.31
N LEU A 16 -38.24 21.87 11.21
CA LEU A 16 -37.62 22.29 12.46
C LEU A 16 -37.27 21.08 13.36
N SER A 17 -38.20 20.14 13.50
CA SER A 17 -38.00 18.91 14.28
C SER A 17 -36.90 18.02 13.67
N ASP A 18 -36.90 17.86 12.35
CA ASP A 18 -35.87 17.09 11.63
C ASP A 18 -34.47 17.75 11.75
N ARG A 19 -34.41 19.08 11.68
CA ARG A 19 -33.19 19.85 11.91
C ARG A 19 -32.68 19.71 13.34
N PHE A 20 -33.56 19.75 14.34
CA PHE A 20 -33.17 19.52 15.74
C PHE A 20 -32.56 18.13 15.93
N LYS A 21 -33.18 17.08 15.38
CA LYS A 21 -32.62 15.72 15.42
C LYS A 21 -31.24 15.65 14.79
N SER A 22 -31.05 16.30 13.64
CA SER A 22 -29.75 16.37 12.96
C SER A 22 -28.67 17.04 13.81
N LEU A 23 -28.99 18.17 14.46
CA LEU A 23 -28.09 18.89 15.37
C LEU A 23 -27.77 18.07 16.62
N TRP A 24 -28.76 17.40 17.20
CA TRP A 24 -28.59 16.51 18.34
C TRP A 24 -27.68 15.32 18.00
N THR A 25 -27.91 14.65 16.87
CA THR A 25 -27.07 13.55 16.42
C THR A 25 -25.63 14.02 16.20
N TYR A 26 -25.43 15.19 15.59
CA TYR A 26 -24.10 15.76 15.44
C TYR A 26 -23.43 16.05 16.81
N HIS A 27 -24.17 16.59 17.78
CA HIS A 27 -23.64 16.79 19.13
C HIS A 27 -23.19 15.48 19.78
N GLN A 28 -23.97 14.41 19.68
CA GLN A 28 -23.60 13.09 20.20
C GLN A 28 -22.34 12.55 19.51
N PHE A 29 -22.26 12.71 18.19
CA PHE A 29 -21.09 12.37 17.39
C PHE A 29 -19.84 13.15 17.80
N ALA A 30 -19.95 14.48 17.90
CA ALA A 30 -18.85 15.35 18.34
C ALA A 30 -18.40 15.01 19.77
N SER A 31 -19.33 14.74 20.68
CA SER A 31 -19.02 14.29 22.05
C SER A 31 -18.21 12.99 22.05
N GLY A 32 -18.57 12.03 21.18
CA GLY A 32 -17.81 10.80 20.99
C GLY A 32 -16.39 11.05 20.45
N ILE A 33 -16.24 11.92 19.46
CA ILE A 33 -14.93 12.26 18.88
C ILE A 33 -14.04 12.98 19.90
N PHE A 34 -14.54 14.02 20.57
CA PHE A 34 -13.78 14.77 21.58
C PHE A 34 -13.48 13.94 22.84
N LYS A 35 -14.21 12.86 23.07
CA LYS A 35 -13.88 11.94 24.17
C LYS A 35 -12.81 10.91 23.77
N ILE A 36 -12.87 10.38 22.55
CA ILE A 36 -12.11 9.19 22.14
C ILE A 36 -10.87 9.56 21.30
N LEU A 37 -10.96 10.58 20.47
CA LEU A 37 -10.00 10.85 19.39
C LEU A 37 -9.30 12.21 19.47
N ILE A 38 -9.94 13.20 20.10
CA ILE A 38 -9.38 14.54 20.33
C ILE A 38 -9.47 14.75 21.85
N PRO A 39 -8.46 14.39 22.66
CA PRO A 39 -8.56 14.37 24.13
C PRO A 39 -8.64 15.79 24.73
N ALA A 40 -9.76 16.47 24.46
CA ALA A 40 -10.05 17.85 24.82
C ALA A 40 -11.55 17.96 25.19
N PRO A 41 -11.92 18.87 26.10
CA PRO A 41 -13.32 19.12 26.38
C PRO A 41 -14.04 19.69 25.15
N LEU A 42 -15.36 19.49 25.09
CA LEU A 42 -16.17 20.11 24.04
C LEU A 42 -16.03 21.65 24.09
N PRO A 43 -15.83 22.32 22.94
CA PRO A 43 -15.59 23.77 22.90
C PRO A 43 -16.89 24.60 23.04
N TYR A 44 -17.99 23.99 23.48
CA TYR A 44 -19.29 24.62 23.63
C TYR A 44 -20.08 23.97 24.77
N HIS A 45 -21.08 24.69 25.26
CA HIS A 45 -22.07 24.20 26.21
C HIS A 45 -23.47 24.52 25.68
N ILE A 46 -24.22 23.50 25.27
CA ILE A 46 -25.55 23.64 24.66
C ILE A 46 -26.57 22.89 25.50
N ASP A 47 -27.65 23.58 25.86
CA ASP A 47 -28.81 22.99 26.52
C ASP A 47 -29.82 22.50 25.46
N PHE A 48 -29.60 21.29 24.98
CA PHE A 48 -30.50 20.63 24.03
C PHE A 48 -31.86 20.29 24.64
N GLN A 49 -31.93 20.08 25.96
CA GLN A 49 -33.18 19.73 26.64
C GLN A 49 -34.16 20.90 26.63
N ASN A 50 -33.72 22.09 27.03
CA ASN A 50 -34.53 23.31 26.96
C ASN A 50 -34.96 23.63 25.52
N THR A 51 -34.07 23.41 24.55
CA THR A 51 -34.40 23.60 23.13
C THR A 51 -35.47 22.61 22.65
N TYR A 52 -35.36 21.35 23.06
CA TYR A 52 -36.38 20.32 22.79
C TYR A 52 -37.73 20.68 23.40
N ASP A 53 -37.74 21.10 24.66
CA ASP A 53 -38.96 21.46 25.38
C ASP A 53 -39.68 22.66 24.72
N ARG A 54 -38.92 23.64 24.21
CA ARG A 54 -39.46 24.76 23.41
C ARG A 54 -40.09 24.29 22.09
N ILE A 55 -39.42 23.40 21.37
CA ILE A 55 -39.96 22.83 20.11
C ILE A 55 -41.22 22.02 20.41
N LYS A 56 -41.23 21.25 21.49
CA LYS A 56 -42.41 20.49 21.91
C LYS A 56 -43.56 21.42 22.28
N ALA A 57 -43.31 22.51 23.02
CA ALA A 57 -44.33 23.50 23.35
C ALA A 57 -44.90 24.18 22.09
N ALA A 58 -44.07 24.49 21.10
CA ALA A 58 -44.51 25.04 19.82
C ALA A 58 -45.42 24.09 19.03
N SER A 59 -45.36 22.77 19.27
CA SER A 59 -46.27 21.81 18.63
C SER A 59 -47.71 21.91 19.13
N VAL A 60 -47.89 22.29 20.40
CA VAL A 60 -49.20 22.37 21.06
C VAL A 60 -50.02 23.56 20.54
N THR A 61 -49.35 24.60 20.04
CA THR A 61 -49.97 25.81 19.49
C THR A 61 -50.26 25.72 17.99
N LEU A 62 -49.91 24.61 17.30
CA LEU A 62 -50.19 24.37 15.88
C LEU A 62 -51.68 24.07 15.60
N ASN A 63 -52.56 25.00 15.96
CA ASN A 63 -53.99 24.93 15.71
C ASN A 63 -54.47 26.14 14.89
N ALA A 64 -55.65 26.02 14.27
CA ALA A 64 -56.20 27.04 13.37
C ALA A 64 -56.50 28.39 14.06
N SER A 65 -56.65 28.40 15.39
CA SER A 65 -56.95 29.60 16.19
C SER A 65 -55.72 30.44 16.55
N GLN A 66 -54.50 29.87 16.54
CA GLN A 66 -53.28 30.51 17.07
C GLN A 66 -52.13 30.57 16.06
N VAL A 67 -52.44 30.60 14.76
CA VAL A 67 -51.45 30.51 13.66
C VAL A 67 -50.32 31.57 13.78
N HIS A 68 -50.65 32.81 14.16
CA HIS A 68 -49.63 33.86 14.34
C HIS A 68 -48.70 33.60 15.53
N GLU A 69 -49.24 33.18 16.67
CA GLU A 69 -48.47 32.84 17.87
C GLU A 69 -47.59 31.61 17.64
N ALA A 70 -48.13 30.59 16.97
CA ALA A 70 -47.40 29.39 16.57
C ALA A 70 -46.30 29.72 15.56
N GLY A 71 -46.56 30.60 14.59
CA GLY A 71 -45.56 31.11 13.65
C GLY A 71 -44.39 31.81 14.34
N ALA A 72 -44.68 32.66 15.33
CA ALA A 72 -43.67 33.33 16.13
C ALA A 72 -42.86 32.34 17.00
N ALA A 73 -43.53 31.39 17.65
CA ALA A 73 -42.87 30.35 18.45
C ALA A 73 -41.94 29.47 17.61
N VAL A 74 -42.37 29.05 16.42
CA VAL A 74 -41.54 28.32 15.45
C VAL A 74 -40.34 29.16 15.03
N GLY A 75 -40.53 30.45 14.71
CA GLY A 75 -39.43 31.35 14.35
C GLY A 75 -38.39 31.53 15.47
N LEU A 76 -38.83 31.64 16.73
CA LEU A 76 -37.91 31.68 17.88
C LEU A 76 -37.11 30.38 18.05
N CYS A 77 -37.73 29.23 17.76
CA CYS A 77 -37.03 27.95 17.77
C CYS A 77 -36.03 27.84 16.61
N GLU A 78 -36.37 28.31 15.40
CA GLU A 78 -35.45 28.36 14.26
C GLU A 78 -34.19 29.18 14.60
N LEU A 79 -34.35 30.37 15.20
CA LEU A 79 -33.22 31.20 15.66
C LEU A 79 -32.38 30.53 16.76
N ALA A 80 -33.02 29.75 17.64
CA ALA A 80 -32.28 28.97 18.64
C ALA A 80 -31.45 27.87 17.98
N LEU A 81 -32.00 27.15 16.99
CA LEU A 81 -31.28 26.13 16.23
C LEU A 81 -30.14 26.73 15.39
N ASP A 82 -30.30 27.93 14.83
CA ASP A 82 -29.22 28.63 14.11
C ASP A 82 -28.01 28.86 15.01
N ARG A 83 -28.24 29.36 16.24
CA ARG A 83 -27.17 29.58 17.23
C ARG A 83 -26.46 28.28 17.62
N ILE A 84 -27.23 27.22 17.85
CA ILE A 84 -26.70 25.88 18.13
C ILE A 84 -25.86 25.40 16.94
N CYS A 85 -26.37 25.53 15.72
CA CYS A 85 -25.70 25.14 14.50
C CYS A 85 -24.34 25.84 14.35
N THR A 86 -24.28 27.16 14.59
CA THR A 86 -23.00 27.90 14.53
C THR A 86 -21.99 27.39 15.56
N GLN A 87 -22.42 27.07 16.79
CA GLN A 87 -21.51 26.52 17.81
C GLN A 87 -21.00 25.13 17.44
N LEU A 88 -21.88 24.28 16.89
CA LEU A 88 -21.50 22.95 16.42
C LEU A 88 -20.53 23.01 15.22
N LEU A 89 -20.74 23.93 14.28
CA LEU A 89 -19.82 24.11 13.14
C LEU A 89 -18.42 24.57 13.59
N ARG A 90 -18.32 25.41 14.62
CA ARG A 90 -17.01 25.80 15.19
C ARG A 90 -16.27 24.62 15.82
N ALA A 91 -17.01 23.68 16.40
CA ALA A 91 -16.41 22.43 16.87
C ALA A 91 -16.04 21.51 15.70
N ASP A 92 -16.87 21.48 14.65
CA ASP A 92 -16.63 20.71 13.43
C ASP A 92 -15.34 21.10 12.71
N ASP A 93 -14.96 22.37 12.77
CA ASP A 93 -13.72 22.89 12.18
C ASP A 93 -12.46 22.25 12.80
N GLN A 94 -12.55 21.71 14.02
CA GLN A 94 -11.47 20.96 14.68
C GLN A 94 -11.47 19.47 14.31
N VAL A 95 -12.55 18.98 13.68
CA VAL A 95 -12.69 17.60 13.27
C VAL A 95 -12.32 17.50 11.80
N SER A 96 -11.17 16.91 11.48
CA SER A 96 -10.79 16.70 10.06
C SER A 96 -11.52 15.49 9.45
N PRO A 97 -11.60 15.39 8.11
CA PRO A 97 -12.21 14.22 7.44
C PRO A 97 -11.59 12.88 7.86
N SER A 98 -10.29 12.83 8.15
CA SER A 98 -9.63 11.61 8.64
C SER A 98 -10.10 11.20 10.03
N ILE A 99 -10.42 12.16 10.92
CA ILE A 99 -10.94 11.85 12.26
C ILE A 99 -12.34 11.23 12.14
N VAL A 100 -13.18 11.73 11.22
CA VAL A 100 -14.49 11.15 10.93
C VAL A 100 -14.35 9.70 10.48
N ARG A 101 -13.46 9.42 9.51
CA ARG A 101 -13.21 8.06 9.00
C ARG A 101 -12.79 7.11 10.13
N ARG A 102 -11.78 7.51 10.91
CA ARG A 102 -11.26 6.74 12.05
C ARG A 102 -12.30 6.46 13.12
N PHE A 103 -13.20 7.42 13.38
CA PHE A 103 -14.30 7.23 14.33
C PHE A 103 -15.25 6.13 13.87
N PHE A 104 -15.66 6.15 12.61
CA PHE A 104 -16.57 5.16 12.06
C PHE A 104 -15.92 3.79 11.87
N GLU A 105 -14.65 3.70 11.50
CA GLU A 105 -13.94 2.41 11.41
C GLU A 105 -13.91 1.64 12.74
N LYS A 106 -13.87 2.35 13.89
CA LYS A 106 -13.92 1.73 15.22
C LYS A 106 -15.30 1.19 15.62
N LEU A 107 -16.37 1.57 14.92
CA LEU A 107 -17.75 1.17 15.24
C LEU A 107 -18.14 -0.13 14.52
N LYS A 108 -18.20 -1.24 15.26
CA LYS A 108 -18.51 -2.60 14.75
C LYS A 108 -19.90 -2.75 14.11
N LYS A 109 -20.90 -1.99 14.57
CA LYS A 109 -22.25 -1.91 13.98
C LYS A 109 -22.69 -0.46 14.04
N GLN A 110 -23.22 0.04 12.93
CA GLN A 110 -23.63 1.43 12.81
C GLN A 110 -25.10 1.46 12.40
N ASP A 111 -25.86 2.31 13.08
CA ASP A 111 -27.20 2.65 12.64
C ASP A 111 -27.07 3.64 11.47
N GLU A 112 -27.53 3.22 10.28
CA GLU A 112 -27.55 4.04 9.07
C GLU A 112 -28.24 5.39 9.32
N ASN A 113 -29.24 5.42 10.22
CA ASN A 113 -29.93 6.65 10.59
C ASN A 113 -28.99 7.71 11.16
N ILE A 114 -27.95 7.31 11.91
CA ILE A 114 -26.96 8.25 12.45
C ILE A 114 -26.23 8.95 11.29
N VAL A 115 -25.79 8.18 10.29
CA VAL A 115 -25.06 8.73 9.13
C VAL A 115 -25.98 9.65 8.32
N LEU A 116 -27.25 9.27 8.14
CA LEU A 116 -28.26 10.11 7.48
C LEU A 116 -28.47 11.45 8.21
N PHE A 117 -28.59 11.45 9.53
CA PHE A 117 -28.75 12.69 10.32
C PHE A 117 -27.48 13.56 10.32
N LEU A 118 -26.29 12.97 10.19
CA LEU A 118 -25.05 13.73 10.01
C LEU A 118 -24.98 14.40 8.64
N ILE A 119 -25.42 13.74 7.57
CA ILE A 119 -25.53 14.38 6.24
C ILE A 119 -26.52 15.55 6.31
N LYS A 120 -27.69 15.32 6.93
CA LYS A 120 -28.70 16.38 7.13
C LYS A 120 -28.17 17.56 7.93
N PHE A 121 -27.32 17.33 8.94
CA PHE A 121 -26.67 18.42 9.68
C PHE A 121 -25.92 19.37 8.73
N TYR A 122 -25.05 18.84 7.86
CA TYR A 122 -24.30 19.66 6.91
C TYR A 122 -25.21 20.34 5.89
N PHE A 123 -26.30 19.68 5.47
CA PHE A 123 -27.25 20.24 4.50
C PHE A 123 -28.09 21.37 5.11
N TYR A 124 -28.59 21.21 6.34
CA TYR A 124 -29.30 22.28 7.04
C TYR A 124 -28.40 23.47 7.42
N ALA A 125 -27.11 23.21 7.57
CA ALA A 125 -26.10 24.23 7.84
C ALA A 125 -25.62 24.98 6.60
N ASP A 126 -26.00 24.53 5.39
CA ASP A 126 -25.44 24.99 4.11
C ASP A 126 -23.90 24.97 4.09
N ALA A 127 -23.33 23.96 4.74
CA ALA A 127 -21.91 23.85 5.04
C ALA A 127 -21.23 22.83 4.13
N LEU A 128 -21.23 23.10 2.83
CA LEU A 128 -20.93 22.10 1.79
C LEU A 128 -19.52 22.16 1.20
N GLU A 129 -18.73 23.16 1.59
CA GLU A 129 -17.43 23.46 1.00
C GLU A 129 -16.24 23.00 1.86
N SER A 130 -15.04 23.02 1.27
CA SER A 130 -13.77 22.69 1.94
C SER A 130 -13.78 21.27 2.53
N ASP A 131 -13.14 21.06 3.69
CA ASP A 131 -13.07 19.77 4.41
C ASP A 131 -14.44 19.14 4.67
N ARG A 132 -15.50 19.95 4.81
CA ARG A 132 -16.85 19.44 5.04
C ARG A 132 -17.37 18.66 3.83
N ARG A 133 -16.97 19.04 2.62
CA ARG A 133 -17.26 18.28 1.40
C ARG A 133 -16.69 16.87 1.46
N ASP A 134 -15.45 16.72 1.95
CA ASP A 134 -14.79 15.42 2.09
C ASP A 134 -15.41 14.57 3.20
N LYS A 135 -15.95 15.19 4.26
CA LYS A 135 -16.74 14.50 5.29
C LYS A 135 -18.04 13.97 4.70
N ILE A 136 -18.77 14.82 3.98
CA ILE A 136 -20.04 14.46 3.32
C ILE A 136 -19.81 13.34 2.29
N ASP A 137 -18.75 13.43 1.48
CA ASP A 137 -18.35 12.39 0.52
C ASP A 137 -18.13 11.04 1.19
N TYR A 138 -17.46 11.04 2.35
CA TYR A 138 -17.30 9.83 3.16
C TYR A 138 -18.64 9.31 3.70
N LEU A 139 -19.50 10.18 4.25
CA LEU A 139 -20.79 9.77 4.81
C LEU A 139 -21.72 9.18 3.72
N PHE A 140 -21.74 9.76 2.52
CA PHE A 140 -22.47 9.21 1.37
C PHE A 140 -21.91 7.86 0.93
N THR A 141 -20.58 7.73 0.87
CA THR A 141 -19.94 6.45 0.57
C THR A 141 -20.32 5.40 1.62
N ARG A 142 -20.43 5.80 2.90
CA ARG A 142 -20.74 4.90 4.00
C ARG A 142 -22.18 4.37 3.98
N ILE A 143 -23.16 5.19 3.63
CA ILE A 143 -24.56 4.72 3.46
C ILE A 143 -24.78 3.96 2.16
N GLY A 144 -23.88 4.15 1.18
CA GLY A 144 -23.95 3.54 -0.14
C GLY A 144 -23.04 2.32 -0.33
N GLU A 145 -22.36 1.85 0.72
CA GLU A 145 -21.54 0.65 0.69
C GLU A 145 -22.16 -0.45 1.55
N ASP A 146 -22.15 -1.68 1.04
CA ASP A 146 -22.45 -2.89 1.79
C ASP A 146 -21.22 -3.78 1.85
N PHE A 147 -20.88 -4.27 3.04
CA PHE A 147 -19.78 -5.22 3.19
C PHE A 147 -20.27 -6.63 2.89
N VAL A 148 -19.60 -7.33 1.98
CA VAL A 148 -19.86 -8.72 1.61
C VAL A 148 -18.80 -9.60 2.29
N PRO A 149 -19.15 -10.32 3.38
CA PRO A 149 -18.18 -11.10 4.16
C PRO A 149 -17.44 -12.15 3.32
N ASP A 150 -18.17 -12.84 2.44
CA ASP A 150 -17.64 -13.97 1.67
C ASP A 150 -16.53 -13.56 0.69
N ARG A 151 -16.52 -12.31 0.24
CA ARG A 151 -15.53 -11.77 -0.71
C ARG A 151 -14.54 -10.82 -0.05
N ASN A 152 -14.70 -10.55 1.25
CA ASN A 152 -13.98 -9.52 2.00
C ASN A 152 -13.90 -8.17 1.24
N GLN A 153 -15.01 -7.76 0.63
CA GLN A 153 -15.09 -6.58 -0.24
C GLN A 153 -16.38 -5.79 0.01
N TYR A 154 -16.34 -4.51 -0.32
CA TYR A 154 -17.52 -3.65 -0.29
C TYR A 154 -18.21 -3.62 -1.66
N THR A 155 -19.53 -3.63 -1.70
CA THR A 155 -20.31 -3.43 -2.92
C THR A 155 -21.10 -2.14 -2.82
N SER A 156 -21.20 -1.39 -3.91
CA SER A 156 -22.04 -0.19 -3.93
C SER A 156 -23.51 -0.59 -3.98
N ARG A 157 -24.34 0.10 -3.20
CA ARG A 157 -25.80 -0.04 -3.25
C ARG A 157 -26.33 0.59 -4.54
N ASP A 158 -27.03 -0.21 -5.33
CA ASP A 158 -27.73 0.23 -6.55
C ASP A 158 -29.23 -0.08 -6.48
N SER A 159 -29.80 -0.03 -5.27
CA SER A 159 -31.24 -0.27 -5.07
C SER A 159 -32.06 0.98 -5.35
N LEU A 160 -33.28 0.79 -5.86
CA LEU A 160 -34.25 1.88 -6.05
C LEU A 160 -34.50 2.65 -4.74
N GLU A 161 -34.59 1.93 -3.62
CA GLU A 161 -34.77 2.50 -2.29
C GLU A 161 -33.60 3.43 -1.90
N PHE A 162 -32.36 3.04 -2.19
CA PHE A 162 -31.19 3.89 -1.92
C PHE A 162 -31.24 5.17 -2.77
N ARG A 163 -31.61 5.05 -4.05
CA ARG A 163 -31.80 6.22 -4.93
C ARG A 163 -32.87 7.17 -4.40
N GLU A 164 -34.02 6.66 -3.95
CA GLU A 164 -35.08 7.47 -3.34
C GLU A 164 -34.62 8.18 -2.07
N ARG A 165 -33.83 7.52 -1.23
CA ARG A 165 -33.20 8.14 -0.04
C ARG A 165 -32.25 9.27 -0.43
N ILE A 166 -31.40 9.07 -1.44
CA ILE A 166 -30.48 10.10 -1.96
C ILE A 166 -31.27 11.31 -2.48
N ILE A 167 -32.32 11.10 -3.26
CA ILE A 167 -33.21 12.17 -3.76
C ILE A 167 -33.84 12.94 -2.60
N SER A 168 -34.34 12.22 -1.58
CA SER A 168 -34.92 12.82 -0.38
C SER A 168 -33.93 13.71 0.38
N LEU A 169 -32.69 13.26 0.57
CA LEU A 169 -31.63 14.07 1.19
C LEU A 169 -31.30 15.32 0.38
N ILE A 170 -31.08 15.16 -0.92
CA ILE A 170 -30.70 16.26 -1.83
C ILE A 170 -31.81 17.31 -1.91
N SER A 171 -33.09 16.91 -1.78
CA SER A 171 -34.22 17.84 -1.80
C SER A 171 -34.12 18.96 -0.74
N ILE A 172 -33.37 18.73 0.35
CA ILE A 172 -33.08 19.73 1.40
C ILE A 172 -32.29 20.91 0.83
N LEU A 173 -31.37 20.65 -0.10
CA LEU A 173 -30.47 21.64 -0.70
C LEU A 173 -31.11 22.45 -1.84
N ARG A 174 -32.27 22.02 -2.36
CA ARG A 174 -32.88 22.55 -3.59
C ARG A 174 -31.88 22.49 -4.77
N PRO A 175 -31.64 21.29 -5.32
CA PRO A 175 -30.61 21.09 -6.32
C PRO A 175 -30.84 21.97 -7.56
N ILE A 176 -29.74 22.38 -8.19
CA ILE A 176 -29.77 23.05 -9.48
C ILE A 176 -30.10 22.02 -10.56
N ASP A 177 -31.10 22.32 -11.39
CA ASP A 177 -31.41 21.49 -12.55
C ASP A 177 -30.27 21.55 -13.56
N ALA A 178 -29.80 20.38 -13.99
CA ALA A 178 -28.76 20.24 -15.00
C ALA A 178 -29.34 19.58 -16.26
N PRO A 179 -28.94 20.01 -17.47
CA PRO A 179 -29.34 19.34 -18.70
C PRO A 179 -28.94 17.86 -18.66
N GLN A 180 -29.86 16.95 -19.02
CA GLN A 180 -29.62 15.51 -18.97
C GLN A 180 -28.36 15.09 -19.76
N GLY A 181 -28.09 15.74 -20.90
CA GLY A 181 -26.88 15.48 -21.68
C GLY A 181 -25.57 15.79 -20.95
N GLU A 182 -25.57 16.79 -20.07
CA GLU A 182 -24.42 17.12 -19.22
C GLU A 182 -24.22 16.08 -18.12
N VAL A 183 -25.30 15.70 -17.44
CA VAL A 183 -25.31 14.64 -16.40
C VAL A 183 -24.75 13.33 -16.96
N VAL A 184 -25.21 12.90 -18.14
CA VAL A 184 -24.72 11.68 -18.79
C VAL A 184 -23.23 11.75 -19.13
N ARG A 185 -22.74 12.91 -19.60
CA ARG A 185 -21.31 13.11 -19.88
C ARG A 185 -20.46 13.02 -18.61
N LEU A 186 -20.91 13.63 -17.52
CA LEU A 186 -20.20 13.59 -16.24
C LEU A 186 -20.18 12.18 -15.64
N ILE A 187 -21.29 11.45 -15.69
CA ILE A 187 -21.34 10.05 -15.24
C ILE A 187 -20.37 9.18 -16.06
N ARG A 188 -20.30 9.37 -17.38
CA ARG A 188 -19.32 8.65 -18.21
C ARG A 188 -17.88 8.97 -17.80
N ALA A 189 -17.56 10.24 -17.55
CA ALA A 189 -16.22 10.63 -17.08
C ALA A 189 -15.88 10.00 -15.72
N ILE A 190 -16.83 9.95 -14.79
CA ILE A 190 -16.66 9.28 -13.48
C ILE A 190 -16.35 7.80 -13.68
N ARG A 191 -17.06 7.12 -14.59
CA ARG A 191 -16.83 5.70 -14.91
C ARG A 191 -15.46 5.47 -15.53
N THR A 192 -14.98 6.35 -16.40
CA THR A 192 -13.61 6.28 -16.94
C THR A 192 -12.55 6.39 -15.84
N ILE A 193 -12.70 7.36 -14.92
CA ILE A 193 -11.79 7.47 -13.76
C ILE A 193 -11.81 6.20 -12.90
N ARG A 194 -13.00 5.60 -12.72
CA ARG A 194 -13.14 4.34 -12.00
C ARG A 194 -12.39 3.21 -12.71
N GLU A 195 -12.53 3.08 -14.02
CA GLU A 195 -11.84 2.07 -14.84
C GLU A 195 -10.32 2.24 -14.77
N ASP A 196 -9.82 3.47 -14.84
CA ASP A 196 -8.38 3.77 -14.70
C ASP A 196 -7.83 3.34 -13.34
N ILE A 197 -8.57 3.56 -12.26
CA ILE A 197 -8.20 3.10 -10.91
C ILE A 197 -8.21 1.57 -10.83
N GLN A 198 -9.23 0.93 -11.39
CA GLN A 198 -9.32 -0.54 -11.39
C GLN A 198 -8.21 -1.20 -12.21
N SER A 199 -7.71 -0.53 -13.24
CA SER A 199 -6.64 -1.03 -14.10
C SER A 199 -5.27 -1.09 -13.41
N ALA A 200 -5.08 -0.37 -12.30
CA ALA A 200 -3.79 -0.30 -11.61
C ALA A 200 -3.33 -1.69 -11.13
N ARG A 201 -2.14 -2.15 -11.47
CA ARG A 201 -1.67 -3.51 -11.06
C ARG A 201 -0.81 -3.48 -9.82
N ALA A 202 -0.07 -2.39 -9.60
CA ALA A 202 0.76 -2.17 -8.43
C ALA A 202 0.28 -0.95 -7.61
N PHE A 203 0.77 -0.86 -6.36
CA PHE A 203 0.43 0.25 -5.47
C PHE A 203 0.99 1.59 -5.99
N GLU A 204 2.19 1.58 -6.56
CA GLU A 204 2.90 2.73 -7.11
C GLU A 204 2.16 3.40 -8.27
N GLU A 205 1.46 2.60 -9.09
CA GLU A 205 0.70 3.12 -10.23
C GLU A 205 -0.39 4.10 -9.80
N LEU A 206 -0.93 3.96 -8.57
CA LEU A 206 -1.89 4.91 -8.01
C LEU A 206 -1.27 6.30 -7.81
N THR A 207 0.01 6.36 -7.43
CA THR A 207 0.80 7.59 -7.27
C THR A 207 1.26 8.15 -8.60
N GLU A 208 1.96 7.33 -9.39
CA GLU A 208 2.65 7.74 -10.62
C GLU A 208 1.68 8.32 -11.64
N ARG A 209 0.52 7.66 -11.79
CA ARG A 209 -0.55 8.10 -12.68
C ARG A 209 -1.48 9.13 -12.01
N ASN A 210 -1.18 9.54 -10.78
CA ASN A 210 -1.95 10.50 -9.98
C ASN A 210 -3.45 10.14 -9.85
N LEU A 211 -3.81 8.85 -9.85
CA LEU A 211 -5.20 8.41 -10.03
C LEU A 211 -6.10 8.87 -8.88
N LEU A 212 -5.65 8.71 -7.63
CA LEU A 212 -6.40 9.12 -6.44
C LEU A 212 -6.56 10.64 -6.37
N LYS A 213 -5.50 11.38 -6.75
CA LYS A 213 -5.51 12.85 -6.79
C LYS A 213 -6.45 13.36 -7.89
N ASN A 214 -6.42 12.75 -9.06
CA ASN A 214 -7.29 13.09 -10.19
C ASN A 214 -8.76 12.85 -9.86
N ALA A 215 -9.08 11.71 -9.22
CA ALA A 215 -10.43 11.44 -8.73
C ALA A 215 -10.91 12.50 -7.73
N ARG A 216 -10.07 12.87 -6.74
CA ARG A 216 -10.41 13.91 -5.76
C ARG A 216 -10.62 15.28 -6.42
N LEU A 217 -9.69 15.70 -7.29
CA LEU A 217 -9.79 16.97 -8.01
C LEU A 217 -11.04 17.01 -8.91
N PHE A 218 -11.37 15.90 -9.58
CA PHE A 218 -12.59 15.80 -10.38
C PHE A 218 -13.83 16.03 -9.51
N LYS A 219 -13.95 15.35 -8.36
CA LYS A 219 -15.08 15.53 -7.43
C LYS A 219 -15.25 16.96 -6.92
N HIS A 220 -14.14 17.68 -6.67
CA HIS A 220 -14.20 19.10 -6.30
C HIS A 220 -14.63 19.99 -7.46
N ARG A 221 -14.16 19.72 -8.69
CA ARG A 221 -14.51 20.51 -9.89
C ARG A 221 -15.99 20.40 -10.29
N LEU A 222 -16.70 19.37 -9.84
CA LEU A 222 -18.15 19.25 -10.06
C LEU A 222 -18.96 20.36 -9.37
N GLY A 223 -18.41 21.02 -8.34
CA GLY A 223 -19.11 22.08 -7.61
C GLY A 223 -20.47 21.61 -7.09
N HIS A 224 -21.53 22.33 -7.46
CA HIS A 224 -22.91 22.03 -7.10
C HIS A 224 -23.47 20.77 -7.76
N LEU A 225 -23.01 20.41 -8.97
CA LEU A 225 -23.49 19.24 -9.72
C LEU A 225 -23.15 17.92 -9.03
N TYR A 226 -22.19 17.92 -8.11
CA TYR A 226 -21.90 16.76 -7.26
C TYR A 226 -23.13 16.26 -6.51
N PHE A 227 -24.01 17.16 -6.08
CA PHE A 227 -25.25 16.81 -5.37
C PHE A 227 -26.41 16.50 -6.33
N HIS A 228 -26.16 16.36 -7.64
CA HIS A 228 -27.16 15.79 -8.53
C HIS A 228 -27.31 14.29 -8.22
N PRO A 229 -28.52 13.74 -8.01
CA PRO A 229 -28.71 12.37 -7.53
C PRO A 229 -27.94 11.31 -8.33
N ASP A 230 -28.05 11.33 -9.66
CA ASP A 230 -27.40 10.33 -10.51
C ASP A 230 -25.86 10.50 -10.56
N ILE A 231 -25.34 11.72 -10.37
CA ILE A 231 -23.90 11.99 -10.29
C ILE A 231 -23.36 11.49 -8.96
N LEU A 232 -24.06 11.77 -7.86
CA LEU A 232 -23.68 11.34 -6.52
C LEU A 232 -23.64 9.81 -6.41
N MET A 233 -24.61 9.11 -7.00
CA MET A 233 -24.61 7.65 -7.10
C MET A 233 -23.36 7.13 -7.81
N ALA A 234 -23.01 7.71 -8.96
CA ALA A 234 -21.79 7.34 -9.69
C ALA A 234 -20.50 7.63 -8.88
N ILE A 235 -20.49 8.70 -8.08
CA ILE A 235 -19.38 9.03 -7.18
C ILE A 235 -19.27 8.01 -6.05
N VAL A 236 -20.38 7.58 -5.45
CA VAL A 236 -20.40 6.53 -4.44
C VAL A 236 -19.83 5.23 -5.02
N GLU A 237 -20.25 4.83 -6.22
CA GLU A 237 -19.68 3.67 -6.93
C GLU A 237 -18.16 3.82 -7.13
N LEU A 238 -17.70 4.98 -7.59
CA LEU A 238 -16.28 5.29 -7.76
C LEU A 238 -15.52 5.16 -6.43
N ASN A 239 -16.06 5.71 -5.34
CA ASN A 239 -15.42 5.70 -4.02
C ASN A 239 -15.31 4.28 -3.47
N VAL A 240 -16.37 3.46 -3.58
CA VAL A 240 -16.36 2.05 -3.15
C VAL A 240 -15.35 1.24 -3.97
N ALA A 241 -15.35 1.42 -5.30
CA ALA A 241 -14.40 0.76 -6.18
C ALA A 241 -12.94 1.14 -5.84
N THR A 242 -12.70 2.43 -5.59
CA THR A 242 -11.38 2.95 -5.19
C THR A 242 -10.93 2.35 -3.85
N LYS A 243 -11.82 2.30 -2.86
CA LYS A 243 -11.56 1.71 -1.55
C LYS A 243 -11.17 0.23 -1.67
N ASN A 244 -11.95 -0.58 -2.39
CA ASN A 244 -11.65 -1.99 -2.60
C ASN A 244 -10.31 -2.19 -3.29
N LYS A 245 -10.03 -1.39 -4.32
CA LYS A 245 -8.78 -1.49 -5.07
C LYS A 245 -7.58 -1.15 -4.20
N PHE A 246 -7.68 -0.08 -3.42
CA PHE A 246 -6.66 0.31 -2.46
C PHE A 246 -6.42 -0.79 -1.42
N LEU A 247 -7.48 -1.33 -0.81
CA LEU A 247 -7.36 -2.41 0.17
C LEU A 247 -6.69 -3.66 -0.42
N LYS A 248 -7.08 -4.06 -1.64
CA LYS A 248 -6.47 -5.21 -2.32
C LYS A 248 -4.97 -5.01 -2.54
N LEU A 249 -4.60 -3.90 -3.18
CA LEU A 249 -3.19 -3.58 -3.46
C LEU A 249 -2.39 -3.40 -2.16
N TYR A 250 -3.03 -2.86 -1.12
CA TYR A 250 -2.41 -2.69 0.19
C TYR A 250 -2.14 -4.03 0.87
N THR A 251 -3.11 -4.95 0.93
CA THR A 251 -2.92 -6.27 1.56
C THR A 251 -1.85 -7.10 0.86
N ASP A 252 -1.80 -7.03 -0.47
CA ASP A 252 -0.77 -7.68 -1.29
C ASP A 252 0.63 -7.12 -0.97
N GLU A 253 0.73 -5.81 -0.71
CA GLU A 253 2.00 -5.11 -0.48
C GLU A 253 2.43 -5.06 1.00
N GLU A 254 1.48 -5.11 1.95
CA GLU A 254 1.72 -4.97 3.39
C GLU A 254 2.72 -6.01 3.91
N HIS A 255 2.58 -7.26 3.47
CA HIS A 255 3.47 -8.35 3.87
C HIS A 255 4.93 -8.08 3.48
N ARG A 256 5.14 -7.52 2.28
CA ARG A 256 6.46 -7.15 1.78
C ARG A 256 7.03 -5.97 2.54
N ILE A 257 6.26 -4.89 2.71
CA ILE A 257 6.71 -3.67 3.40
C ILE A 257 7.06 -3.96 4.85
N VAL A 258 6.22 -4.69 5.57
CA VAL A 258 6.45 -5.03 6.98
C VAL A 258 7.71 -5.90 7.11
N GLY A 259 7.86 -6.91 6.25
CA GLY A 259 9.03 -7.78 6.26
C GLY A 259 10.34 -7.02 5.98
N ASP A 260 10.34 -6.19 4.94
CA ASP A 260 11.53 -5.45 4.52
C ASP A 260 11.86 -4.30 5.49
N ALA A 261 10.85 -3.61 6.04
CA ALA A 261 11.03 -2.59 7.06
C ALA A 261 11.49 -3.17 8.40
N GLN A 262 11.18 -4.44 8.70
CA GLN A 262 11.68 -5.12 9.89
C GLN A 262 13.17 -5.45 9.74
N LYS A 263 13.57 -6.00 8.59
CA LYS A 263 14.98 -6.26 8.26
C LYS A 263 15.84 -4.99 8.30
N LEU A 264 15.34 -3.87 7.76
CA LEU A 264 16.06 -2.59 7.80
C LEU A 264 16.21 -2.02 9.22
N VAL A 265 15.27 -2.29 10.13
CA VAL A 265 15.44 -1.91 11.55
C VAL A 265 16.44 -2.80 12.25
N GLU A 266 16.40 -4.10 12.00
CA GLU A 266 17.34 -5.07 12.59
C GLU A 266 18.78 -4.81 12.14
N HIS A 267 18.97 -4.49 10.86
CA HIS A 267 20.30 -4.26 10.28
C HIS A 267 20.73 -2.78 10.26
N GLY A 268 19.83 -1.84 10.50
CA GLY A 268 20.09 -0.40 10.46
C GLY A 268 21.28 0.06 11.32
N PRO A 269 21.42 -0.37 12.59
CA PRO A 269 22.57 -0.02 13.42
C PRO A 269 23.91 -0.56 12.88
N ALA A 270 23.89 -1.74 12.25
CA ALA A 270 25.07 -2.31 11.61
C ALA A 270 25.43 -1.54 10.33
N ILE A 271 24.43 -1.11 9.55
CA ILE A 271 24.62 -0.28 8.36
C ILE A 271 25.20 1.09 8.74
N GLU A 272 24.65 1.76 9.75
CA GLU A 272 25.14 3.05 10.26
C GLU A 272 26.59 2.93 10.76
N ARG A 273 26.91 1.87 11.51
CA ARG A 273 28.25 1.63 12.05
C ARG A 273 29.31 1.40 10.96
N ASN A 274 28.93 0.68 9.90
CA ASN A 274 29.88 0.22 8.88
C ASN A 274 30.01 1.17 7.68
N PHE A 275 28.93 1.90 7.33
CA PHE A 275 28.88 2.76 6.15
C PHE A 275 28.64 4.24 6.48
N GLY A 276 28.23 4.56 7.71
CA GLY A 276 27.86 5.92 8.09
C GLY A 276 29.00 6.94 8.03
N TYR A 277 30.24 6.50 8.24
CA TYR A 277 31.42 7.38 8.10
C TYR A 277 31.76 7.72 6.65
N THR A 278 31.41 6.83 5.71
CA THR A 278 31.72 6.98 4.28
C THR A 278 30.56 7.61 3.49
N ASN A 279 29.33 7.44 3.97
CA ASN A 279 28.13 8.03 3.36
C ASN A 279 27.24 8.69 4.43
N PRO A 280 27.42 9.99 4.72
CA PRO A 280 26.56 10.71 5.67
C PRO A 280 25.11 10.84 5.19
N GLU A 281 24.86 10.86 3.87
CA GLU A 281 23.50 10.89 3.30
C GLU A 281 22.72 9.61 3.62
N LEU A 282 23.42 8.47 3.72
CA LEU A 282 22.83 7.18 4.14
C LEU A 282 22.30 7.24 5.57
N ILE A 283 23.01 7.90 6.49
CA ILE A 283 22.55 8.10 7.87
C ILE A 283 21.26 8.92 7.88
N GLU A 284 21.19 9.98 7.08
CA GLU A 284 20.00 10.82 6.97
C GLU A 284 18.81 10.07 6.38
N GLU A 285 19.01 9.22 5.36
CA GLU A 285 17.95 8.39 4.79
C GLU A 285 17.48 7.31 5.78
N ILE A 286 18.37 6.71 6.57
CA ILE A 286 18.01 5.75 7.65
C ILE A 286 17.20 6.44 8.75
N ALA A 287 17.59 7.66 9.14
CA ALA A 287 16.83 8.46 10.09
C ALA A 287 15.43 8.78 9.57
N ARG A 288 15.32 9.21 8.31
CA ARG A 288 14.03 9.45 7.63
C ARG A 288 13.18 8.19 7.53
N PHE A 289 13.78 7.04 7.22
CA PHE A 289 13.10 5.75 7.22
C PHE A 289 12.54 5.39 8.60
N ARG A 290 13.31 5.58 9.68
CA ARG A 290 12.81 5.33 11.05
C ARG A 290 11.59 6.21 11.37
N GLU A 291 11.62 7.48 10.98
CA GLU A 291 10.49 8.40 11.15
C GLU A 291 9.26 7.93 10.35
N PHE A 292 9.43 7.57 9.07
CA PHE A 292 8.34 7.06 8.25
C PHE A 292 7.79 5.72 8.74
N LYS A 293 8.66 4.82 9.24
CA LYS A 293 8.25 3.55 9.84
C LYS A 293 7.44 3.78 11.11
N GLN A 294 7.88 4.68 12.00
CA GLN A 294 7.12 5.03 13.19
C GLN A 294 5.73 5.57 12.83
N ARG A 295 5.65 6.51 11.87
CA ARG A 295 4.36 7.04 11.39
C ARG A 295 3.50 5.95 10.75
N PHE A 296 4.10 5.00 10.04
CA PHE A 296 3.41 3.85 9.47
C PHE A 296 2.86 2.93 10.56
N ASP A 297 3.65 2.57 11.57
CA ASP A 297 3.26 1.70 12.67
C ASP A 297 2.15 2.33 13.52
N GLU A 298 2.24 3.64 13.80
CA GLU A 298 1.18 4.43 14.45
C GLU A 298 -0.10 4.43 13.60
N SER A 299 0.01 4.72 12.30
CA SER A 299 -1.13 4.73 11.37
C SER A 299 -1.77 3.34 11.25
N ARG A 300 -0.96 2.28 11.28
CA ARG A 300 -1.39 0.88 11.22
C ARG A 300 -2.10 0.45 12.50
N ALA A 301 -1.55 0.77 13.67
CA ALA A 301 -2.18 0.53 14.95
C ALA A 301 -3.54 1.25 15.08
N GLU A 302 -3.65 2.43 14.47
CA GLU A 302 -4.89 3.19 14.43
C GLU A 302 -5.84 2.84 13.27
N SER A 303 -5.47 1.88 12.40
CA SER A 303 -6.21 1.52 11.17
C SER A 303 -6.42 2.68 10.17
N ASN A 304 -5.60 3.73 10.24
CA ASN A 304 -5.70 4.95 9.42
C ASN A 304 -4.51 5.06 8.46
N ILE A 305 -4.29 4.01 7.67
CA ILE A 305 -3.12 3.93 6.81
C ILE A 305 -3.37 4.76 5.56
N LYS A 306 -2.59 5.83 5.42
CA LYS A 306 -2.65 6.70 4.26
C LYS A 306 -1.66 6.26 3.19
N HIS A 307 -2.05 6.48 1.94
CA HIS A 307 -1.27 6.14 0.76
C HIS A 307 0.10 6.82 0.69
N ASP A 308 0.18 8.09 1.10
CA ASP A 308 1.42 8.88 1.16
C ASP A 308 2.43 8.28 2.14
N VAL A 309 1.98 7.84 3.32
CA VAL A 309 2.83 7.20 4.34
C VAL A 309 3.49 5.93 3.78
N ILE A 310 2.72 5.10 3.07
CA ILE A 310 3.23 3.89 2.43
C ILE A 310 4.24 4.23 1.33
N THR A 311 3.90 5.19 0.47
CA THR A 311 4.77 5.59 -0.65
C THR A 311 6.09 6.17 -0.14
N HIS A 312 6.05 7.03 0.88
CA HIS A 312 7.25 7.61 1.48
C HIS A 312 8.11 6.56 2.19
N LEU A 313 7.49 5.60 2.89
CA LEU A 313 8.21 4.50 3.51
C LEU A 313 8.96 3.68 2.45
N LYS A 314 8.29 3.25 1.38
CA LYS A 314 8.92 2.51 0.27
C LYS A 314 10.02 3.32 -0.40
N GLN A 315 9.78 4.62 -0.65
CA GLN A 315 10.77 5.47 -1.27
C GLN A 315 12.01 5.66 -0.40
N SER A 316 11.85 5.82 0.92
CA SER A 316 13.01 5.84 1.83
C SER A 316 13.78 4.53 1.83
N MET A 317 13.11 3.39 1.74
CA MET A 317 13.77 2.08 1.63
C MET A 317 14.56 1.98 0.31
N SER A 318 13.95 2.39 -0.80
CA SER A 318 14.64 2.44 -2.10
C SER A 318 15.80 3.43 -2.11
N ASN A 319 15.70 4.56 -1.42
CA ASN A 319 16.78 5.55 -1.31
C ASN A 319 17.95 5.01 -0.48
N ILE A 320 17.68 4.33 0.65
CA ILE A 320 18.71 3.67 1.46
C ILE A 320 19.45 2.64 0.61
N LEU A 321 18.73 1.84 -0.18
CA LEU A 321 19.33 0.88 -1.11
C LEU A 321 20.17 1.58 -2.18
N ALA A 322 19.65 2.65 -2.80
CA ALA A 322 20.39 3.41 -3.80
C ALA A 322 21.64 4.10 -3.24
N GLN A 323 21.61 4.55 -1.98
CA GLN A 323 22.77 5.14 -1.32
C GLN A 323 23.82 4.11 -0.91
N LEU A 324 23.38 2.91 -0.52
CA LEU A 324 24.27 1.76 -0.36
C LEU A 324 24.92 1.38 -1.70
N ASP A 325 24.18 1.44 -2.81
CA ASP A 325 24.70 1.18 -4.15
C ASP A 325 25.68 2.28 -4.62
N ARG A 326 25.42 3.56 -4.31
CA ARG A 326 26.29 4.69 -4.67
C ARG A 326 27.59 4.77 -3.87
N GLY A 327 27.57 4.37 -2.59
CA GLY A 327 28.79 4.24 -1.79
C GLY A 327 29.79 3.22 -2.33
N LEU A 328 29.39 2.42 -3.33
CA LEU A 328 30.19 1.41 -4.02
C LEU A 328 30.61 1.82 -5.44
N GLY A 329 30.13 2.97 -5.96
CA GLY A 329 30.47 3.48 -7.28
C GLY A 329 31.53 4.58 -7.22
N GLY A 330 32.79 4.21 -7.43
CA GLY A 330 33.76 5.16 -7.95
C GLY A 330 33.38 5.51 -9.39
N ASP A 331 33.36 6.80 -9.72
CA ASP A 331 33.26 7.29 -11.09
C ASP A 331 34.27 6.58 -11.99
N GLU A 332 33.83 6.01 -13.12
CA GLU A 332 34.34 6.30 -14.47
C GLU A 332 33.71 5.43 -15.56
N MET A 333 33.61 6.03 -16.75
CA MET A 333 32.85 5.62 -17.93
C MET A 333 33.49 4.48 -18.76
N GLU A 334 32.59 3.79 -19.49
CA GLU A 334 32.74 3.15 -20.82
C GLU A 334 34.07 2.51 -21.23
N THR A 335 34.01 1.22 -21.60
CA THR A 335 34.15 0.81 -23.01
C THR A 335 33.80 -0.67 -23.21
N THR A 336 33.03 -0.93 -24.27
CA THR A 336 32.68 -2.25 -24.82
C THR A 336 33.83 -2.80 -25.66
N ALA A 337 34.10 -4.11 -25.55
CA ALA A 337 34.82 -4.87 -26.57
C ALA A 337 34.40 -6.36 -26.53
N GLU A 338 34.24 -6.94 -27.71
CA GLU A 338 33.74 -8.29 -27.99
C GLU A 338 34.86 -9.26 -28.45
N LEU A 339 34.73 -10.55 -28.07
CA LEU A 339 35.14 -11.81 -28.75
C LEU A 339 36.64 -12.27 -28.72
N PRO A 340 37.00 -13.54 -29.09
CA PRO A 340 36.78 -14.82 -28.37
C PRO A 340 37.99 -15.83 -28.42
N SER A 341 37.75 -17.05 -27.89
CA SER A 341 38.28 -18.39 -28.27
C SER A 341 39.57 -18.99 -27.68
N SER A 342 39.37 -19.96 -26.77
CA SER A 342 40.07 -21.26 -26.66
C SER A 342 39.34 -22.06 -25.56
N PHE A 343 38.48 -23.07 -25.80
CA PHE A 343 38.66 -24.34 -26.51
C PHE A 343 39.84 -25.18 -26.01
N PHE A 344 39.89 -25.43 -24.70
CA PHE A 344 40.50 -26.63 -24.13
C PHE A 344 39.51 -27.31 -23.18
N SER A 345 39.09 -28.51 -23.60
CA SER A 345 38.61 -29.63 -22.78
C SER A 345 37.36 -29.43 -21.90
N GLU A 346 36.18 -29.34 -22.52
CA GLU A 346 34.90 -29.56 -21.81
C GLU A 346 34.93 -30.87 -21.00
N ALA A 347 35.65 -31.90 -21.47
CA ALA A 347 35.78 -33.19 -20.78
C ALA A 347 36.61 -33.14 -19.49
N GLU A 348 37.77 -32.45 -19.47
CA GLU A 348 38.57 -32.28 -18.23
C GLU A 348 37.89 -31.30 -17.26
N GLN A 349 37.24 -30.24 -17.77
CA GLN A 349 36.41 -29.36 -16.94
C GLN A 349 35.26 -30.15 -16.28
N LEU A 350 34.59 -31.02 -17.05
CA LEU A 350 33.52 -31.89 -16.56
C LEU A 350 34.04 -32.84 -15.46
N GLU A 351 35.20 -33.46 -15.66
CA GLU A 351 35.81 -34.38 -14.71
C GLU A 351 36.31 -33.67 -13.43
N ASN A 352 36.91 -32.48 -13.56
CA ASN A 352 37.36 -31.67 -12.44
C ASN A 352 36.20 -31.14 -11.58
N ILE A 353 35.11 -30.69 -12.19
CA ILE A 353 33.92 -30.24 -11.45
C ILE A 353 33.18 -31.43 -10.84
N SER A 354 33.07 -32.55 -11.58
CA SER A 354 32.38 -33.77 -11.10
C SER A 354 33.08 -34.41 -9.90
N SER A 355 34.43 -34.39 -9.89
CA SER A 355 35.22 -34.96 -8.80
C SER A 355 35.13 -34.14 -7.51
N ARG A 356 34.96 -32.81 -7.59
CA ARG A 356 34.93 -31.90 -6.43
C ARG A 356 33.53 -31.67 -5.86
N PHE A 357 32.52 -31.49 -6.70
CA PHE A 357 31.15 -31.20 -6.25
C PHE A 357 30.28 -32.44 -6.07
N GLY A 358 30.86 -33.63 -6.30
CA GLY A 358 30.11 -34.87 -6.42
C GLY A 358 29.18 -34.83 -7.65
N GLY A 359 28.58 -35.97 -7.98
CA GLY A 359 27.60 -36.05 -9.06
C GLY A 359 26.27 -35.38 -8.73
N ASP A 360 26.24 -34.16 -8.18
CA ASP A 360 25.03 -33.34 -8.05
C ASP A 360 24.58 -32.92 -9.46
N PRO A 361 23.65 -33.64 -10.10
CA PRO A 361 23.30 -33.41 -11.50
C PRO A 361 22.59 -32.06 -11.67
N HIS A 362 22.10 -31.47 -10.57
CA HIS A 362 21.18 -30.35 -10.59
C HIS A 362 21.87 -28.99 -10.72
N LEU A 363 23.09 -28.85 -10.20
CA LEU A 363 23.90 -27.63 -10.28
C LEU A 363 25.06 -27.75 -11.28
N HIS A 364 25.37 -28.97 -11.72
CA HIS A 364 26.53 -29.27 -12.54
C HIS A 364 26.67 -28.39 -13.79
N ARG A 365 25.59 -28.24 -14.57
CA ARG A 365 25.55 -27.37 -15.77
C ARG A 365 25.96 -25.92 -15.46
N TYR A 366 25.53 -25.40 -14.31
CA TYR A 366 25.79 -24.01 -13.93
C TYR A 366 27.19 -23.84 -13.35
N LEU A 367 27.71 -24.84 -12.64
CA LEU A 367 29.09 -24.88 -12.20
C LEU A 367 30.07 -24.91 -13.38
N ILE A 368 29.80 -25.71 -14.42
CA ILE A 368 30.59 -25.70 -15.67
C ILE A 368 30.56 -24.32 -16.33
N ARG A 369 29.38 -23.69 -16.41
CA ARG A 369 29.24 -22.35 -16.98
C ARG A 369 30.06 -21.30 -16.24
N ILE A 370 30.10 -21.37 -14.91
CA ILE A 370 30.94 -20.51 -14.07
C ILE A 370 32.42 -20.79 -14.32
N ALA A 371 32.83 -22.06 -14.30
CA ALA A 371 34.20 -22.49 -14.55
C ALA A 371 34.71 -22.02 -15.91
N ALA A 372 33.97 -22.29 -16.98
CA ALA A 372 34.32 -21.89 -18.34
C ALA A 372 34.47 -20.38 -18.48
N ALA A 373 33.68 -19.58 -17.73
CA ALA A 373 33.82 -18.13 -17.76
C ALA A 373 35.09 -17.66 -17.02
N ILE A 374 35.41 -18.26 -15.87
CA ILE A 374 36.58 -17.88 -15.05
C ILE A 374 37.89 -18.35 -15.70
N GLU A 375 37.90 -19.52 -16.35
CA GLU A 375 39.11 -20.09 -16.96
C GLU A 375 39.64 -19.30 -18.15
N LEU A 376 38.82 -18.43 -18.75
CA LEU A 376 39.27 -17.47 -19.76
C LEU A 376 40.21 -16.40 -19.18
N ALA A 377 40.22 -16.21 -17.85
CA ALA A 377 41.13 -15.30 -17.18
C ALA A 377 42.47 -15.96 -16.84
N ASP A 378 43.55 -15.20 -16.98
CA ASP A 378 44.88 -15.59 -16.52
C ASP A 378 44.83 -15.86 -15.00
N PRO A 379 45.35 -17.00 -14.51
CA PRO A 379 45.47 -17.27 -13.07
C PRO A 379 46.10 -16.12 -12.25
N ALA A 380 46.98 -15.32 -12.86
CA ALA A 380 47.63 -14.19 -12.20
C ALA A 380 46.73 -12.95 -12.02
N THR A 381 45.60 -12.87 -12.73
CA THR A 381 44.67 -11.73 -12.66
C THR A 381 43.92 -11.71 -11.32
N MET A 382 43.74 -10.52 -10.75
CA MET A 382 43.03 -10.36 -9.47
C MET A 382 41.52 -10.61 -9.63
N PRO A 383 40.81 -11.20 -8.64
CA PRO A 383 39.42 -11.58 -8.80
C PRO A 383 38.52 -10.35 -8.96
N GLU A 384 38.93 -9.21 -8.39
CA GLU A 384 38.29 -7.92 -8.60
C GLU A 384 38.35 -7.48 -10.07
N GLU A 385 39.46 -7.75 -10.76
CA GLU A 385 39.64 -7.44 -12.18
C GLU A 385 38.89 -8.44 -13.07
N VAL A 386 38.94 -9.74 -12.73
CA VAL A 386 38.18 -10.78 -13.44
C VAL A 386 36.68 -10.53 -13.34
N ALA A 387 36.19 -10.01 -12.22
CA ALA A 387 34.78 -9.64 -12.04
C ALA A 387 34.31 -8.54 -13.01
N LEU A 388 35.24 -7.78 -13.61
CA LEU A 388 34.92 -6.75 -14.59
C LEU A 388 34.78 -7.30 -16.02
N PHE A 389 35.22 -8.55 -16.27
CA PHE A 389 35.17 -9.13 -17.60
C PHE A 389 33.70 -9.31 -18.06
N PRO A 390 33.37 -9.01 -19.34
CA PRO A 390 31.98 -9.03 -19.81
C PRO A 390 31.25 -10.36 -19.55
N ASN A 391 31.91 -11.48 -19.85
CA ASN A 391 31.38 -12.84 -19.66
C ASN A 391 31.17 -13.19 -18.17
N ILE A 392 31.92 -12.59 -17.26
CA ILE A 392 31.77 -12.77 -15.80
C ILE A 392 30.66 -11.86 -15.26
N ARG A 393 30.57 -10.63 -15.76
CA ARG A 393 29.50 -9.68 -15.42
C ARG A 393 28.12 -10.19 -15.79
N GLU A 394 27.99 -10.90 -16.92
CA GLU A 394 26.74 -11.56 -17.31
C GLU A 394 26.28 -12.60 -16.27
N LEU A 395 27.22 -13.34 -15.67
CA LEU A 395 26.96 -14.29 -14.59
C LEU A 395 26.80 -13.60 -13.22
N ARG A 396 27.06 -12.29 -13.17
CA ARG A 396 27.02 -11.44 -11.97
C ARG A 396 27.87 -12.01 -10.84
N LEU A 397 28.99 -12.65 -11.13
CA LEU A 397 29.84 -13.25 -10.09
C LEU A 397 30.54 -12.17 -9.27
N GLU A 398 30.66 -12.41 -7.98
CA GLU A 398 31.42 -11.54 -7.08
C GLU A 398 32.91 -11.91 -7.06
N PRO A 399 33.80 -10.97 -6.71
CA PRO A 399 35.23 -11.24 -6.59
C PRO A 399 35.55 -12.46 -5.69
N TRP A 400 34.83 -12.67 -4.59
CA TRP A 400 35.05 -13.84 -3.72
C TRP A 400 34.45 -15.14 -4.26
N GLU A 401 33.40 -15.09 -5.09
CA GLU A 401 32.88 -16.28 -5.80
C GLU A 401 33.93 -16.75 -6.83
N ILE A 402 34.60 -15.79 -7.50
CA ILE A 402 35.70 -16.05 -8.42
C ILE A 402 36.95 -16.55 -7.67
N ALA A 403 37.31 -15.89 -6.56
CA ALA A 403 38.42 -16.32 -5.73
C ALA A 403 38.20 -17.72 -5.15
N ALA A 404 36.97 -18.07 -4.76
CA ALA A 404 36.60 -19.41 -4.30
C ALA A 404 36.87 -20.47 -5.38
N TYR A 405 36.51 -20.20 -6.65
CA TYR A 405 36.89 -21.07 -7.77
C TYR A 405 38.40 -21.21 -7.91
N GLN A 406 39.10 -20.09 -7.95
CA GLN A 406 40.55 -20.11 -8.14
C GLN A 406 41.26 -20.87 -7.00
N LYS A 407 40.78 -20.77 -5.76
CA LYS A 407 41.31 -21.50 -4.60
C LYS A 407 40.98 -22.99 -4.65
N LEU A 408 39.75 -23.36 -5.03
CA LEU A 408 39.33 -24.77 -5.12
C LEU A 408 40.09 -25.58 -6.18
N PHE A 409 40.55 -24.92 -7.23
CA PHE A 409 41.27 -25.54 -8.35
C PHE A 409 42.75 -25.17 -8.39
N ASP A 410 43.34 -24.81 -7.24
CA ASP A 410 44.77 -24.54 -7.05
C ASP A 410 45.36 -23.46 -7.99
N ARG A 411 44.51 -22.58 -8.53
CA ARG A 411 44.90 -21.43 -9.34
C ARG A 411 45.29 -20.23 -8.48
N ARG A 412 44.97 -20.25 -7.18
CA ARG A 412 45.29 -19.22 -6.19
C ARG A 412 45.50 -19.84 -4.81
N ALA A 413 46.50 -19.36 -4.08
CA ALA A 413 46.74 -19.80 -2.71
C ALA A 413 45.66 -19.28 -1.73
N PRO A 414 45.34 -20.03 -0.66
CA PRO A 414 44.49 -19.53 0.43
C PRO A 414 45.14 -18.31 1.10
N GLU A 415 44.31 -17.34 1.50
CA GLU A 415 44.75 -16.07 2.10
C GLU A 415 44.75 -16.11 3.64
N ALA A 416 43.96 -17.01 4.24
CA ALA A 416 43.82 -17.16 5.69
C ALA A 416 43.63 -18.63 6.10
N GLU A 417 43.96 -18.98 7.35
CA GLU A 417 43.70 -20.33 7.92
C GLU A 417 42.20 -20.67 7.99
N GLU A 418 41.35 -19.65 7.97
CA GLU A 418 39.88 -19.76 8.00
C GLU A 418 39.26 -20.00 6.61
N ASP A 419 40.08 -19.96 5.55
CA ASP A 419 39.66 -20.29 4.20
C ASP A 419 39.52 -21.82 4.04
N LYS A 420 38.40 -22.38 4.50
CA LYS A 420 38.09 -23.81 4.36
C LYS A 420 37.55 -24.13 2.96
N GLU A 421 37.88 -25.32 2.44
CA GLU A 421 37.34 -25.83 1.17
C GLU A 421 35.80 -25.80 1.13
N GLU A 422 35.17 -26.14 2.25
CA GLU A 422 33.72 -26.13 2.45
C GLU A 422 33.09 -24.74 2.24
N LEU A 423 33.76 -23.68 2.68
CA LEU A 423 33.31 -22.29 2.49
C LEU A 423 33.37 -21.90 1.01
N TRP A 424 34.44 -22.29 0.31
CA TRP A 424 34.58 -22.03 -1.12
C TRP A 424 33.52 -22.80 -1.94
N MET A 425 33.26 -24.05 -1.56
CA MET A 425 32.20 -24.86 -2.17
C MET A 425 30.82 -24.22 -1.96
N LEU A 426 30.55 -23.70 -0.77
CA LEU A 426 29.30 -22.99 -0.48
C LEU A 426 29.10 -21.77 -1.38
N TYR A 427 30.13 -20.93 -1.57
CA TYR A 427 30.03 -19.77 -2.46
C TYR A 427 29.71 -20.16 -3.90
N LEU A 428 30.37 -21.20 -4.43
CA LEU A 428 30.13 -21.64 -5.80
C LEU A 428 28.79 -22.34 -5.98
N ARG A 429 28.35 -23.18 -5.04
CA ARG A 429 27.02 -23.81 -5.07
C ARG A 429 25.93 -22.73 -5.01
N ALA A 430 26.09 -21.71 -4.18
CA ALA A 430 25.15 -20.60 -4.09
C ALA A 430 25.09 -19.76 -5.37
N ALA A 431 26.24 -19.46 -5.99
CA ALA A 431 26.31 -18.74 -7.25
C ALA A 431 25.67 -19.55 -8.40
N ALA A 432 25.95 -20.86 -8.47
CA ALA A 432 25.36 -21.76 -9.45
C ALA A 432 23.84 -21.88 -9.28
N LEU A 433 23.36 -22.06 -8.05
CA LEU A 433 21.92 -22.13 -7.76
C LEU A 433 21.23 -20.80 -8.10
N ARG A 434 21.86 -19.65 -7.82
CA ARG A 434 21.33 -18.33 -8.20
C ARG A 434 21.09 -18.22 -9.71
N LEU A 435 22.06 -18.63 -10.52
CA LEU A 435 21.92 -18.61 -11.98
C LEU A 435 20.77 -19.51 -12.45
N LYS A 436 20.67 -20.71 -11.88
CA LYS A 436 19.59 -21.65 -12.18
C LYS A 436 18.22 -21.10 -11.84
N VAL A 437 18.08 -20.55 -10.63
CA VAL A 437 16.83 -20.01 -10.11
C VAL A 437 16.36 -18.81 -10.93
N ASP A 438 17.26 -17.94 -11.36
CA ASP A 438 16.94 -16.81 -12.25
C ASP A 438 16.47 -17.30 -13.64
N GLU A 439 17.08 -18.35 -14.19
CA GLU A 439 16.69 -18.96 -15.47
C GLU A 439 15.29 -19.61 -15.38
N GLU A 440 15.05 -20.42 -14.33
CA GLU A 440 13.75 -21.06 -14.07
C GLU A 440 12.64 -20.03 -13.82
N ALA A 441 12.94 -18.97 -13.07
CA ALA A 441 11.99 -17.88 -12.83
C ALA A 441 11.60 -17.18 -14.13
N THR A 442 12.56 -16.95 -15.03
CA THR A 442 12.33 -16.34 -16.34
C THR A 442 11.46 -17.24 -17.23
N MET A 443 11.73 -18.55 -17.26
CA MET A 443 10.95 -19.53 -18.03
C MET A 443 9.50 -19.64 -17.54
N LEU A 444 9.30 -19.72 -16.21
CA LEU A 444 7.97 -19.76 -15.62
C LEU A 444 7.20 -18.46 -15.85
N ALA A 445 7.84 -17.30 -15.67
CA ALA A 445 7.22 -16.00 -15.93
C ALA A 445 6.81 -15.84 -17.40
N ALA A 446 7.62 -16.31 -18.35
CA ALA A 446 7.29 -16.29 -19.77
C ALA A 446 6.08 -17.17 -20.10
N SER A 447 6.01 -18.38 -19.53
CA SER A 447 4.87 -19.29 -19.70
C SER A 447 3.58 -18.67 -19.18
N MET A 448 3.63 -18.08 -17.98
CA MET A 448 2.49 -17.38 -17.37
C MET A 448 2.05 -16.15 -18.17
N ALA A 449 3.00 -15.36 -18.69
CA ALA A 449 2.71 -14.19 -19.52
C ALA A 449 2.06 -14.57 -20.86
N ALA A 450 2.42 -15.72 -21.41
CA ALA A 450 1.80 -16.29 -22.61
C ALA A 450 0.42 -16.92 -22.35
N GLY A 451 -0.01 -17.02 -21.09
CA GLY A 451 -1.27 -17.66 -20.70
C GLY A 451 -1.26 -19.19 -20.87
N VAL A 452 -0.08 -19.79 -20.96
CA VAL A 452 0.11 -21.25 -21.11
C VAL A 452 0.48 -21.83 -19.75
N SER A 453 -0.11 -22.98 -19.40
CA SER A 453 0.28 -23.70 -18.18
C SER A 453 1.76 -24.11 -18.27
N PRO A 454 2.57 -23.85 -17.22
CA PRO A 454 3.98 -24.24 -17.23
C PRO A 454 4.13 -25.74 -17.40
N GLU A 455 5.16 -26.17 -18.14
CA GLU A 455 5.45 -27.59 -18.31
C GLU A 455 5.75 -28.27 -16.96
N PRO A 456 5.27 -29.51 -16.74
CA PRO A 456 5.44 -30.20 -15.47
C PRO A 456 6.91 -30.45 -15.11
N GLU A 457 7.78 -30.57 -16.10
CA GLU A 457 9.23 -30.69 -15.90
C GLU A 457 9.82 -29.42 -15.27
N ILE A 458 9.44 -28.22 -15.77
CA ILE A 458 9.92 -26.93 -15.22
C ILE A 458 9.45 -26.74 -13.78
N LEU A 459 8.22 -27.14 -13.47
CA LEU A 459 7.73 -27.10 -12.08
C LEU A 459 8.50 -28.07 -11.17
N SER A 460 8.80 -29.28 -11.64
CA SER A 460 9.60 -30.24 -10.87
C SER A 460 11.03 -29.72 -10.62
N THR A 461 11.68 -29.13 -11.62
CA THR A 461 13.04 -28.59 -11.45
C THR A 461 13.05 -27.36 -10.56
N ALA A 462 12.07 -26.46 -10.70
CA ALA A 462 11.91 -25.30 -9.82
C ALA A 462 11.71 -25.72 -8.35
N LYS A 463 10.90 -26.75 -8.09
CA LYS A 463 10.75 -27.30 -6.74
C LYS A 463 12.07 -27.83 -6.18
N GLN A 464 12.84 -28.57 -6.97
CA GLN A 464 14.16 -29.06 -6.55
C GLN A 464 15.13 -27.91 -6.24
N SER A 465 15.13 -26.85 -7.05
CA SER A 465 15.93 -25.64 -6.80
C SER A 465 15.50 -24.92 -5.50
N LEU A 466 14.20 -24.93 -5.19
CA LEU A 466 13.65 -24.37 -3.94
C LEU A 466 13.96 -25.25 -2.71
N ASP A 467 14.12 -26.55 -2.86
CA ASP A 467 14.55 -27.40 -1.75
C ASP A 467 16.07 -27.25 -1.53
N CYS A 468 16.86 -27.19 -2.61
CA CYS A 468 18.31 -26.94 -2.56
C CYS A 468 18.64 -25.56 -1.95
N GLY A 469 17.83 -24.54 -2.23
CA GLY A 469 18.05 -23.21 -1.65
C GLY A 469 17.83 -23.14 -0.15
N LYS A 470 16.97 -23.99 0.43
CA LYS A 470 16.82 -24.11 1.89
C LYS A 470 18.05 -24.76 2.52
N GLU A 471 18.54 -25.84 1.91
CA GLU A 471 19.75 -26.54 2.36
C GLU A 471 20.97 -25.60 2.38
N LEU A 472 21.15 -24.80 1.32
CA LEU A 472 22.24 -23.83 1.28
C LEU A 472 22.04 -22.68 2.28
N ASP A 473 20.80 -22.26 2.55
CA ASP A 473 20.54 -21.24 3.58
C ASP A 473 20.92 -21.73 4.98
N GLU A 474 20.63 -22.99 5.30
CA GLU A 474 21.06 -23.65 6.54
C GLU A 474 22.59 -23.67 6.63
N GLN A 475 23.30 -24.07 5.57
CA GLN A 475 24.77 -24.03 5.52
C GLN A 475 25.33 -22.62 5.70
N PHE A 476 24.71 -21.59 5.08
CA PHE A 476 25.10 -20.21 5.31
C PHE A 476 24.91 -19.78 6.77
N ASN A 477 23.85 -20.22 7.45
CA ASN A 477 23.66 -19.94 8.88
C ASN A 477 24.77 -20.57 9.73
N ASP A 478 25.15 -21.81 9.44
CA ASP A 478 26.21 -22.50 10.17
C ASP A 478 27.55 -21.78 10.03
N PHE A 479 27.94 -21.41 8.80
CA PHE A 479 29.16 -20.63 8.55
C PHE A 479 29.11 -19.22 9.13
N LEU A 480 27.94 -18.56 9.16
CA LEU A 480 27.78 -17.26 9.79
C LEU A 480 27.96 -17.35 11.31
N HIS A 481 27.40 -18.39 11.95
CA HIS A 481 27.60 -18.63 13.37
C HIS A 481 29.07 -18.87 13.71
N GLU A 482 29.79 -19.63 12.86
CA GLU A 482 31.23 -19.84 13.02
C GLU A 482 32.04 -18.54 12.78
N ALA A 483 31.75 -17.79 11.72
CA ALA A 483 32.49 -16.57 11.38
C ALA A 483 32.31 -15.44 12.41
N VAL A 484 31.16 -15.37 13.09
CA VAL A 484 30.93 -14.44 14.20
C VAL A 484 31.84 -14.76 15.39
N TYR A 485 32.17 -16.04 15.61
CA TYR A 485 33.04 -16.47 16.71
C TYR A 485 34.51 -16.09 16.46
N TYR A 486 34.99 -16.20 15.21
CA TYR A 486 36.38 -15.92 14.85
C TYR A 486 36.65 -14.46 14.43
N SER A 487 35.62 -13.62 14.34
CA SER A 487 35.74 -12.16 14.09
C SER A 487 36.46 -11.78 12.80
N ASN A 488 36.28 -12.54 11.71
CA ASN A 488 36.80 -12.15 10.39
C ASN A 488 35.77 -11.32 9.60
N PRO A 489 35.93 -9.97 9.56
CA PRO A 489 34.93 -9.10 8.96
C PRO A 489 34.81 -9.27 7.44
N LYS A 490 35.88 -9.72 6.77
CA LYS A 490 35.89 -9.96 5.31
C LYS A 490 35.04 -11.17 4.98
N ILE A 491 35.25 -12.31 5.66
CA ILE A 491 34.46 -13.54 5.46
C ILE A 491 33.00 -13.31 5.86
N LEU A 492 32.76 -12.61 6.97
CA LEU A 492 31.40 -12.32 7.43
C LEU A 492 30.61 -11.50 6.39
N HIS A 493 31.24 -10.49 5.77
CA HIS A 493 30.63 -9.72 4.69
C HIS A 493 30.28 -10.59 3.48
N GLN A 494 31.22 -11.43 3.03
CA GLN A 494 31.06 -12.32 1.88
C GLN A 494 29.92 -13.32 2.10
N LEU A 495 29.83 -13.91 3.31
CA LEU A 495 28.77 -14.83 3.70
C LEU A 495 27.39 -14.16 3.67
N TYR A 496 27.23 -13.01 4.34
CA TYR A 496 25.96 -12.29 4.32
C TYR A 496 25.55 -11.93 2.90
N ARG A 497 26.47 -11.37 2.11
CA ARG A 497 26.15 -10.94 0.74
C ARG A 497 25.77 -12.11 -0.16
N SER A 498 26.53 -13.21 -0.13
CA SER A 498 26.25 -14.39 -0.95
C SER A 498 24.89 -15.01 -0.58
N ARG A 499 24.62 -15.11 0.73
CA ARG A 499 23.34 -15.59 1.26
C ARG A 499 22.17 -14.70 0.83
N PHE A 500 22.28 -13.37 0.98
CA PHE A 500 21.20 -12.46 0.57
C PHE A 500 20.93 -12.52 -0.93
N ARG A 501 21.97 -12.65 -1.76
CA ARG A 501 21.81 -12.80 -3.22
C ARG A 501 21.10 -14.10 -3.57
N LEU A 502 21.42 -15.19 -2.88
CA LEU A 502 20.72 -16.47 -3.04
C LEU A 502 19.24 -16.35 -2.64
N LEU A 503 18.96 -15.80 -1.45
CA LEU A 503 17.60 -15.64 -0.93
C LEU A 503 16.73 -14.74 -1.83
N ARG A 504 17.31 -13.73 -2.47
CA ARG A 504 16.61 -12.87 -3.43
C ARG A 504 16.12 -13.67 -4.64
N GLY A 505 17.01 -14.44 -5.28
CA GLY A 505 16.64 -15.29 -6.41
C GLY A 505 15.60 -16.33 -5.98
N PHE A 506 15.87 -17.00 -4.86
CA PHE A 506 14.99 -18.00 -4.26
C PHE A 506 13.55 -17.50 -4.07
N SER A 507 13.41 -16.32 -3.46
CA SER A 507 12.10 -15.71 -3.20
C SER A 507 11.38 -15.35 -4.50
N GLY A 508 12.12 -14.90 -5.51
CA GLY A 508 11.58 -14.61 -6.84
C GLY A 508 10.97 -15.86 -7.50
N LEU A 509 11.71 -16.96 -7.54
CA LEU A 509 11.22 -18.22 -8.09
C LEU A 509 10.05 -18.79 -7.30
N TRP A 510 10.11 -18.76 -5.96
CA TRP A 510 9.03 -19.27 -5.11
C TRP A 510 7.70 -18.57 -5.39
N LEU A 511 7.70 -17.24 -5.54
CA LEU A 511 6.50 -16.46 -5.86
C LEU A 511 5.88 -16.81 -7.22
N ILE A 512 6.71 -17.15 -8.19
CA ILE A 512 6.25 -17.52 -9.54
C ILE A 512 5.77 -18.97 -9.53
N TYR A 513 6.50 -19.86 -8.86
CA TYR A 513 6.15 -21.27 -8.70
C TYR A 513 4.81 -21.45 -7.97
N ASP A 514 4.56 -20.71 -6.87
CA ASP A 514 3.30 -20.79 -6.12
C ASP A 514 2.09 -20.36 -6.96
N ARG A 515 2.28 -19.36 -7.85
CA ARG A 515 1.23 -18.91 -8.79
C ARG A 515 1.04 -19.87 -9.97
N GLY A 516 2.10 -20.53 -10.43
CA GLY A 516 2.06 -21.50 -11.54
C GLY A 516 1.65 -22.91 -11.12
N GLY A 517 1.74 -23.25 -9.83
CA GLY A 517 1.38 -24.54 -9.25
C GLY A 517 -0.09 -24.69 -8.85
N GLN A 518 -0.89 -23.61 -8.91
CA GLN A 518 -2.34 -23.72 -8.74
C GLN A 518 -2.97 -24.25 -10.05
N PRO A 519 -3.65 -25.41 -10.03
CA PRO A 519 -4.36 -25.89 -11.20
C PRO A 519 -5.41 -24.84 -11.60
N ALA A 520 -5.41 -24.45 -12.88
CA ALA A 520 -6.44 -23.59 -13.43
C ALA A 520 -7.80 -24.33 -13.37
N GLY A 521 -8.63 -23.98 -12.38
CA GLY A 521 -10.05 -24.32 -12.33
C GLY A 521 -10.43 -25.36 -11.29
N VAL A 522 -10.96 -24.88 -10.15
CA VAL A 522 -12.31 -25.21 -9.67
C VAL A 522 -12.96 -23.92 -9.17
#